data_AF-A0A7J6J340-F1
#
_entry.id   AF-A0A7J6J340-F1
#
_cell.length_a   1.000
_cell.length_b   1.000
_cell.length_c   1.000
_cell.angle_alpha   90.00
_cell.angle_beta   90.00
_cell.angle_gamma   90.00
#
_symmetry.space_group_name_H-M   'P 1'
#
loop_
_entity.id
_entity.type
_entity.pdbx_description
1 polymer ?
#
loop_
_entity_poly.entity_id
_entity_poly.type
_entity_poly.pdbx_seq_one_letter_code
_entity_poly.pdbx_strand_id
1 'polypeptide(L)'
;MANMGIAQKGLIQYMSDLHLEVGNQYSTFDFPAISPYLLIAGDVGGLADYEEYLAFIRRQTNRFEGVVLVLGNHEFHGLNHDSTIELARRLETEASHSTPR
;
A
#
# COMPACT_ATOMS: atom_id res chain seq x y z
N MET A 1 -23.18 -4.75 -22.60
CA MET A 1 -23.59 -4.70 -21.18
C MET A 1 -22.51 -5.43 -20.39
N ALA A 2 -21.65 -4.70 -19.68
CA ALA A 2 -20.56 -5.31 -18.93
C ALA A 2 -21.16 -6.02 -17.71
N ASN A 3 -20.87 -7.31 -17.60
CA ASN A 3 -21.22 -8.12 -16.45
C ASN A 3 -20.40 -7.59 -15.27
N MET A 4 -20.96 -6.65 -14.49
CA MET A 4 -20.41 -6.24 -13.20
C MET A 4 -20.54 -7.45 -12.28
N GLY A 5 -19.51 -8.31 -12.35
CA GLY A 5 -19.36 -9.47 -11.51
C GLY A 5 -19.50 -9.03 -10.07
N ILE A 6 -20.40 -9.72 -9.37
CA ILE A 6 -20.56 -9.65 -7.93
C ILE A 6 -19.15 -9.73 -7.33
N ALA A 7 -18.69 -8.68 -6.63
CA ALA A 7 -17.48 -8.77 -5.83
C ALA A 7 -17.66 -9.98 -4.91
N GLN A 8 -16.92 -11.06 -5.17
CA GLN A 8 -17.07 -12.29 -4.42
C GLN A 8 -16.66 -11.98 -2.98
N LYS A 9 -17.64 -12.02 -2.08
CA LYS A 9 -17.44 -11.78 -0.65
C LYS A 9 -16.54 -12.91 -0.12
N GLY A 10 -15.23 -12.65 -0.03
CA GLY A 10 -14.24 -13.62 0.48
C GLY A 10 -12.90 -13.70 -0.27
N LEU A 11 -12.71 -13.03 -1.41
CA LEU A 11 -11.39 -12.97 -2.07
C LEU A 11 -10.57 -11.80 -1.53
N ILE A 12 -9.25 -11.99 -1.46
CA ILE A 12 -8.25 -10.96 -1.14
C ILE A 12 -7.40 -10.77 -2.41
N GLN A 13 -7.26 -9.53 -2.88
CA GLN A 13 -6.30 -9.21 -3.94
C GLN A 13 -4.91 -9.09 -3.32
N TYR A 14 -3.88 -9.58 -4.02
CA TYR A 14 -2.52 -9.69 -3.49
C TYR A 14 -1.49 -9.05 -4.42
N MET A 15 -0.45 -8.46 -3.83
CA MET A 15 0.77 -8.01 -4.50
C MET A 15 1.97 -8.02 -3.53
N SER A 16 3.18 -8.07 -4.08
CA SER A 16 4.48 -8.01 -3.39
C SER A 16 5.55 -7.61 -4.40
N ASP A 17 6.78 -7.32 -3.95
CA ASP A 17 7.97 -7.08 -4.78
C ASP A 17 7.74 -6.03 -5.88
N LEU A 18 7.07 -4.92 -5.55
CA LEU A 18 6.74 -3.85 -6.51
C LEU A 18 7.93 -2.94 -6.84
N HIS A 19 8.82 -2.72 -5.86
CA HIS A 19 10.01 -1.87 -5.98
C HIS A 19 9.75 -0.47 -6.59
N LEU A 20 8.74 0.23 -6.10
CA LEU A 20 8.31 1.54 -6.60
C LEU A 20 9.33 2.66 -6.37
N GLU A 21 10.31 2.47 -5.49
CA GLU A 21 11.48 3.34 -5.34
C GLU A 21 12.29 3.43 -6.64
N VAL A 22 12.26 2.36 -7.46
CA VAL A 22 12.97 2.31 -8.72
C VAL A 22 12.31 3.25 -9.73
N GLY A 23 12.89 4.43 -9.90
CA GLY A 23 12.37 5.46 -10.80
C GLY A 23 11.19 6.25 -10.24
N ASN A 24 11.00 6.26 -8.91
CA ASN A 24 9.96 7.02 -8.21
C ASN A 24 8.54 6.79 -8.78
N GLN A 25 8.16 5.51 -8.87
CA GLN A 25 6.92 5.07 -9.49
C GLN A 25 5.72 5.08 -8.55
N TYR A 26 5.90 5.51 -7.29
CA TYR A 26 4.84 5.59 -6.29
C TYR A 26 3.60 6.37 -6.74
N SER A 27 3.76 7.36 -7.64
CA SER A 27 2.66 8.18 -8.17
C SER A 27 2.05 7.64 -9.47
N THR A 28 2.78 6.84 -10.24
CA THR A 28 2.37 6.40 -11.58
C THR A 28 1.91 4.94 -11.62
N PHE A 29 2.37 4.10 -10.70
CA PHE A 29 1.94 2.71 -10.63
C PHE A 29 0.45 2.62 -10.27
N ASP A 30 -0.29 1.83 -11.06
CA ASP A 30 -1.71 1.58 -10.88
C ASP A 30 -2.07 0.17 -11.38
N PHE A 31 -3.20 -0.34 -10.91
CA PHE A 31 -3.71 -1.69 -11.17
C PHE A 31 -5.22 -1.71 -10.94
N PRO A 32 -6.01 -2.63 -11.53
CA PRO A 32 -7.45 -2.69 -11.27
C PRO A 32 -7.74 -3.24 -9.86
N ALA A 33 -8.71 -2.64 -9.15
CA ALA A 33 -9.24 -3.19 -7.90
C ALA A 33 -10.29 -4.26 -8.22
N ILE A 34 -10.00 -5.52 -7.90
CA ILE A 34 -10.85 -6.69 -8.23
C ILE A 34 -11.41 -7.40 -6.98
N SER A 35 -11.18 -6.82 -5.80
CA SER A 35 -11.51 -7.35 -4.49
C SER A 35 -11.76 -6.21 -3.50
N PRO A 36 -12.60 -6.39 -2.46
CA PRO A 36 -12.73 -5.41 -1.38
C PRO A 36 -11.47 -5.30 -0.51
N TYR A 37 -10.68 -6.38 -0.38
CA TYR A 37 -9.47 -6.39 0.45
C TYR A 37 -8.21 -6.51 -0.39
N LEU A 38 -7.15 -5.82 0.06
CA LEU A 38 -5.82 -5.86 -0.52
C LEU A 38 -4.78 -6.33 0.52
N LEU A 39 -3.97 -7.32 0.14
CA LEU A 39 -2.74 -7.70 0.84
C LEU A 39 -1.53 -7.22 0.04
N ILE A 40 -0.71 -6.39 0.66
CA ILE A 40 0.58 -5.95 0.15
C ILE A 40 1.66 -6.63 0.99
N ALA A 41 2.32 -7.63 0.43
CA ALA A 41 3.18 -8.55 1.18
C ALA A 41 4.68 -8.23 1.02
N GLY A 42 5.07 -6.99 1.29
CA GLY A 42 6.47 -6.56 1.33
C GLY A 42 7.05 -6.11 0.00
N ASP A 43 8.21 -5.45 0.11
CA ASP A 43 9.04 -4.93 -0.98
C ASP A 43 8.26 -4.04 -1.97
N VAL A 44 7.44 -3.15 -1.40
CA VAL A 44 6.76 -2.10 -2.16
C VAL A 44 7.74 -1.00 -2.53
N GLY A 45 8.62 -0.68 -1.60
CA GLY A 45 9.70 0.29 -1.74
C GLY A 45 10.26 0.70 -0.38
N GLY A 46 10.92 1.85 -0.31
CA GLY A 46 11.61 2.31 0.91
C GLY A 46 10.79 3.28 1.76
N LEU A 47 10.74 3.08 3.08
CA LEU A 47 10.17 4.09 3.99
C LEU A 47 11.05 5.34 4.12
N ALA A 48 12.26 5.32 3.56
CA ALA A 48 13.07 6.52 3.37
C ALA A 48 12.39 7.55 2.46
N ASP A 49 11.57 7.10 1.50
CA ASP A 49 10.74 7.94 0.61
C ASP A 49 9.33 8.13 1.20
N TYR A 50 9.27 8.55 2.47
CA TYR A 50 8.07 8.43 3.29
C TYR A 50 6.82 9.08 2.69
N GLU A 51 6.94 10.27 2.10
CA GLU A 51 5.79 11.02 1.58
C GLU A 51 5.20 10.35 0.34
N GLU A 52 6.06 9.88 -0.58
CA GLU A 52 5.68 9.13 -1.77
C GLU A 52 5.09 7.76 -1.41
N TYR A 53 5.70 7.05 -0.47
CA TYR A 53 5.21 5.77 0.04
C TYR A 53 3.83 5.94 0.70
N LEU A 54 3.67 6.96 1.56
CA LEU A 54 2.40 7.30 2.19
C LEU A 54 1.33 7.66 1.16
N ALA A 55 1.66 8.43 0.14
CA ALA A 55 0.75 8.74 -0.95
C ALA A 55 0.30 7.48 -1.69
N PHE A 56 1.22 6.54 -1.94
CA PHE A 56 0.88 5.24 -2.54
C PHE A 56 -0.09 4.44 -1.65
N ILE A 57 0.20 4.28 -0.36
CA ILE A 57 -0.66 3.49 0.56
C ILE A 57 -2.02 4.17 0.76
N ARG A 58 -2.08 5.50 0.91
CA ARG A 58 -3.34 6.26 1.00
C ARG A 58 -4.23 6.07 -0.22
N ARG A 59 -3.65 5.98 -1.42
CA ARG A 59 -4.45 5.68 -2.62
C ARG A 59 -5.10 4.31 -2.52
N GLN A 60 -4.45 3.33 -1.90
CA GLN A 60 -5.02 1.99 -1.74
C GLN A 60 -6.09 1.96 -0.64
N THR A 61 -5.87 2.62 0.50
CA THR A 61 -6.89 2.71 1.56
C THR A 61 -8.16 3.46 1.11
N ASN A 62 -8.06 4.34 0.11
CA ASN A 62 -9.22 4.99 -0.52
C ASN A 62 -10.01 4.07 -1.49
N ARG A 63 -9.37 3.02 -2.02
CA ARG A 63 -9.91 2.14 -3.06
C ARG A 63 -10.40 0.80 -2.53
N PHE A 64 -9.86 0.33 -1.42
CA PHE A 64 -10.15 -0.94 -0.78
C PHE A 64 -10.87 -0.73 0.55
N GLU A 65 -11.74 -1.66 0.93
CA GLU A 65 -12.38 -1.68 2.25
C GLU A 65 -11.36 -1.98 3.37
N GLY A 66 -10.29 -2.70 3.05
CA GLY A 66 -9.19 -2.96 3.98
C GLY A 66 -7.89 -3.26 3.25
N VAL A 67 -6.79 -2.74 3.78
CA VAL A 67 -5.43 -2.96 3.28
C VAL A 67 -4.60 -3.56 4.40
N VAL A 68 -4.00 -4.72 4.15
CA VAL A 68 -3.01 -5.34 5.03
C VAL A 68 -1.65 -5.13 4.38
N LEU A 69 -0.77 -4.39 5.06
CA LEU A 69 0.61 -4.18 4.64
C LEU A 69 1.54 -5.00 5.53
N VAL A 70 2.37 -5.83 4.91
CA VAL A 70 3.53 -6.46 5.54
C VAL A 70 4.77 -5.75 5.00
N LEU A 71 5.69 -5.33 5.89
CA LEU A 71 6.94 -4.70 5.47
C LEU A 71 7.94 -5.79 5.05
N GLY A 72 8.54 -5.62 3.86
CA GLY A 72 9.68 -6.39 3.39
C GLY A 72 11.00 -5.75 3.83
N ASN A 73 12.12 -6.22 3.29
CA ASN A 73 13.43 -5.66 3.62
C ASN A 73 13.71 -4.33 2.93
N HIS A 74 13.08 -4.05 1.78
CA HIS A 74 13.24 -2.78 1.08
C HIS A 74 12.67 -1.61 1.88
N GLU A 75 11.61 -1.81 2.66
CA GLU A 75 11.06 -0.78 3.54
C GLU A 75 12.07 -0.28 4.59
N PHE A 76 13.04 -1.10 4.97
CA PHE A 76 14.08 -0.77 5.94
C PHE A 76 15.34 -0.14 5.29
N HIS A 77 15.43 -0.11 3.97
CA HIS A 77 16.65 0.34 3.30
C HIS A 77 16.92 1.83 3.55
N GLY A 78 18.16 2.16 3.95
CA GLY A 78 18.57 3.53 4.27
C GLY A 78 18.14 4.03 5.66
N LEU A 79 17.45 3.21 6.44
CA LEU A 79 17.00 3.51 7.80
C LEU A 79 17.53 2.47 8.79
N ASN A 80 17.52 2.80 10.08
CA ASN A 80 17.68 1.79 11.13
C ASN A 80 16.32 1.18 11.48
N HIS A 81 16.34 0.03 12.17
CA HIS A 81 15.14 -0.73 12.52
C HIS A 81 14.13 0.11 13.31
N ASP A 82 14.56 0.77 14.40
CA ASP A 82 13.67 1.52 15.29
C ASP A 82 12.98 2.69 14.58
N SER A 83 13.74 3.44 13.77
CA SER A 83 13.19 4.52 12.93
C SER A 83 12.19 4.01 11.90
N THR A 84 12.46 2.85 11.30
CA THR A 84 11.55 2.23 10.32
C THR A 84 10.24 1.82 10.98
N ILE A 85 10.29 1.19 12.15
CA ILE A 85 9.09 0.80 12.89
C ILE A 85 8.27 2.02 13.32
N GLU A 86 8.93 3.12 13.71
CA GLU A 86 8.22 4.36 14.05
C GLU A 86 7.52 4.98 12.82
N LEU A 87 8.20 5.03 11.67
CA LEU A 87 7.59 5.46 10.42
C LEU A 87 6.43 4.56 10.01
N ALA A 88 6.52 3.25 10.21
CA ALA A 88 5.44 2.31 9.93
C ALA A 88 4.20 2.54 10.80
N ARG A 89 4.37 2.81 12.11
CA ARG A 89 3.26 3.18 13.00
C ARG A 89 2.61 4.50 12.59
N ARG A 90 3.43 5.48 12.22
CA ARG A 90 2.97 6.76 11.69
C ARG A 90 2.19 6.55 10.40
N LEU A 91 2.70 5.74 9.47
CA LEU A 91 2.06 5.37 8.21
C LEU A 91 0.68 4.73 8.43
N GLU A 92 0.56 3.75 9.33
CA GLU A 92 -0.72 3.09 9.65
C GLU A 92 -1.76 4.13 10.09
N THR A 93 -1.37 5.03 10.99
CA THR A 93 -2.23 6.11 11.47
C THR A 93 -2.61 7.03 10.31
N GLU A 94 -1.62 7.57 9.60
CA GLU A 94 -1.82 8.56 8.55
C GLU A 94 -2.53 8.07 7.28
N ALA A 95 -2.41 6.79 6.95
CA ALA A 95 -3.06 6.19 5.79
C ALA A 95 -4.53 5.81 6.06
N SER A 96 -4.88 5.57 7.34
CA SER A 96 -6.23 5.20 7.76
C SER A 96 -7.16 6.41 7.96
N HIS A 97 -6.61 7.62 8.09
CA HIS A 97 -7.39 8.86 8.16
C HIS A 97 -7.84 9.28 6.75
N SER A 98 -8.88 8.64 6.23
CA SER A 98 -9.60 9.14 5.05
C SER A 98 -10.30 10.46 5.38
N THR A 99 -10.14 11.48 4.53
CA THR A 99 -11.00 12.67 4.57
C THR A 99 -12.45 12.22 4.36
N PRO A 100 -13.44 12.69 5.15
CA PRO A 100 -14.83 12.33 4.93
C PRO A 100 -15.22 12.68 3.49
N ARG A 101 -15.80 11.70 2.78
CA ARG A 101 -16.37 11.91 1.44
C ARG A 101 -17.56 12.85 1.48
#